data_AF-A0AAI8IMZ0-F1
#
_entry.id   AF-A0AAI8IMZ0-F1
#
_cell.length_a   1.000
_cell.length_b   1.000
_cell.length_c   1.000
_cell.angle_alpha   90.00
_cell.angle_beta   90.00
_cell.angle_gamma   90.00
#
_symmetry.space_group_name_H-M   'P 1'
#
loop_
_entity.id
_entity.type
_entity.pdbx_description
1 polymer ?
#
loop_
_entity_poly.entity_id
_entity_poly.type
_entity_poly.pdbx_seq_one_letter_code
_entity_poly.pdbx_strand_id
1 'polypeptide(L)'
;MTTVASSARAAGPETPYALSHLDALESEAVHIFREVAGEFERPVILFSGGKDSIVMLHLALKAFAPAPVPFSLLHVDTGHNFPEVLEYRDRTVAEHGLRLHVASVQEYIDRGDLRERPDGTRNPLQTVPLTDAIREQRFDAVFGGGRRDEEKARAKERVFSLRDAFSQWDPRRQRPELWQLYNGRHAPGEHVRVFPLSNWTELDVWQYIARESIALPEIYFAHERPVFRRSGMWLTAGEWGGPKDDEPVETRLVRYRTVGDMSCTGAVDSDATTLDAVITEIAASRLTERGATRADDKLSEAAMEDRKREGYF
;
A
#
# COMPACT_ATOMS: atom_id res chain seq x y z
N MET A 1 66.87 19.31 26.10
CA MET A 1 65.53 18.71 26.29
C MET A 1 64.59 19.36 25.29
N THR A 2 64.04 18.53 24.42
CA THR A 2 63.38 18.90 23.17
C THR A 2 61.95 19.41 23.42
N THR A 3 61.62 20.58 22.90
CA THR A 3 60.28 21.16 22.92
C THR A 3 59.40 20.37 21.95
N VAL A 4 58.41 19.65 22.47
CA VAL A 4 57.43 18.92 21.65
C VAL A 4 56.35 19.91 21.23
N ALA A 5 56.32 20.22 19.93
CA ALA A 5 55.23 20.98 19.32
C ALA A 5 53.97 20.13 19.31
N SER A 6 52.94 20.57 20.03
CA SER A 6 51.58 20.04 19.95
C SER A 6 51.01 20.35 18.57
N SER A 7 50.92 19.36 17.68
CA SER A 7 50.14 19.50 16.45
C SER A 7 48.66 19.45 16.82
N ALA A 8 48.01 20.60 16.90
CA ALA A 8 46.56 20.68 16.84
C ALA A 8 46.13 20.08 15.49
N ARG A 9 45.46 18.92 15.51
CA ARG A 9 44.70 18.44 14.36
C ARG A 9 43.61 19.46 14.11
N ALA A 10 43.74 20.23 13.03
CA ALA A 10 42.64 21.02 12.51
C ALA A 10 41.46 20.05 12.26
N ALA A 11 40.34 20.31 12.91
CA ALA A 11 39.07 19.71 12.52
C ALA A 11 38.83 20.09 11.06
N GLY A 12 38.80 19.07 10.19
CA GLY A 12 38.39 19.27 8.80
C GLY A 12 36.96 19.80 8.75
N PRO A 13 36.56 20.45 7.64
CA PRO A 13 35.20 20.97 7.51
C PRO A 13 34.20 19.84 7.69
N GLU A 14 33.15 20.09 8.49
CA GLU A 14 32.02 19.17 8.63
C GLU A 14 31.55 18.75 7.24
N THR A 15 31.52 17.44 7.01
CA THR A 15 30.99 16.83 5.79
C THR A 15 29.63 17.44 5.47
N PRO A 16 29.36 17.89 4.23
CA PRO A 16 28.04 18.39 3.85
C PRO A 16 27.00 17.31 4.17
N TYR A 17 25.89 17.72 4.79
CA TYR A 17 24.79 16.85 5.20
C TYR A 17 24.32 16.00 4.01
N ALA A 18 24.79 14.75 3.94
CA ALA A 18 24.44 13.82 2.86
C ALA A 18 23.24 13.00 3.32
N LEU A 19 22.11 13.18 2.65
CA LEU A 19 20.91 12.36 2.89
C LEU A 19 21.22 10.90 2.56
N SER A 20 20.82 9.98 3.45
CA SER A 20 20.79 8.56 3.08
C SER A 20 19.69 8.33 2.02
N HIS A 21 19.73 7.16 1.38
CA HIS A 21 18.70 6.76 0.42
C HIS A 21 17.28 6.84 1.02
N LEU A 22 17.09 6.29 2.22
CA LEU A 22 15.79 6.34 2.91
C LEU A 22 15.41 7.77 3.33
N ASP A 23 16.36 8.65 3.63
CA ASP A 23 16.05 10.05 3.93
C ASP A 23 15.59 10.81 2.68
N ALA A 24 16.18 10.51 1.52
CA ALA A 24 15.74 11.08 0.25
C ALA A 24 14.32 10.60 -0.10
N LEU A 25 14.03 9.30 0.07
CA LEU A 25 12.71 8.73 -0.14
C LEU A 25 11.66 9.28 0.84
N GLU A 26 11.99 9.39 2.13
CA GLU A 26 11.14 10.02 3.14
C GLU A 26 10.84 11.48 2.76
N SER A 27 11.88 12.25 2.41
CA SER A 27 11.74 13.65 2.01
C SER A 27 10.86 13.81 0.77
N GLU A 28 10.99 12.93 -0.22
CA GLU A 28 10.14 12.95 -1.42
C GLU A 28 8.68 12.68 -1.07
N ALA A 29 8.40 11.64 -0.27
CA ALA A 29 7.04 11.31 0.14
C ALA A 29 6.40 12.42 0.98
N VAL A 30 7.14 13.00 1.93
CA VAL A 30 6.69 14.14 2.75
C VAL A 30 6.40 15.36 1.88
N HIS A 31 7.23 15.64 0.87
CA HIS A 31 6.99 16.71 -0.08
C HIS A 31 5.68 16.49 -0.86
N ILE A 32 5.46 15.29 -1.38
CA ILE A 32 4.22 14.92 -2.10
C ILE A 32 2.98 15.12 -1.22
N PHE A 33 3.02 14.70 0.04
CA PHE A 33 1.91 14.93 0.97
C PHE A 33 1.59 16.41 1.18
N ARG A 34 2.63 17.25 1.28
CA ARG A 34 2.48 18.70 1.49
C ARG A 34 1.96 19.41 0.25
N GLU A 35 2.39 19.02 -0.94
CA GLU A 35 1.86 19.54 -2.20
C GLU A 35 0.35 19.25 -2.31
N VAL A 36 -0.08 18.02 -1.98
CA VAL A 36 -1.49 17.68 -1.99
C VAL A 36 -2.28 18.49 -0.94
N ALA A 37 -1.75 18.66 0.27
CA ALA A 37 -2.41 19.48 1.28
C ALA A 37 -2.50 20.97 0.89
N GLY A 38 -1.59 21.45 0.04
CA GLY A 38 -1.60 22.83 -0.47
C GLY A 38 -2.50 23.06 -1.68
N GLU A 39 -2.80 22.01 -2.47
CA GLU A 39 -3.53 22.13 -3.74
C GLU A 39 -4.96 21.57 -3.72
N PHE A 40 -5.32 20.72 -2.74
CA PHE A 40 -6.60 19.98 -2.73
C PHE A 40 -7.43 20.27 -1.47
N GLU A 41 -8.75 20.19 -1.60
CA GLU A 41 -9.71 20.50 -0.54
C GLU A 41 -10.07 19.29 0.33
N ARG A 42 -10.17 18.09 -0.27
CA ARG A 42 -10.67 16.86 0.38
C ARG A 42 -9.79 15.64 0.06
N PRO A 43 -8.49 15.67 0.40
CA PRO A 43 -7.62 14.51 0.30
C PRO A 43 -8.02 13.36 1.24
N VAL A 44 -7.86 12.13 0.77
CA VAL A 44 -8.07 10.89 1.53
C VAL A 44 -6.94 9.90 1.31
N ILE A 45 -6.59 9.10 2.32
CA ILE A 45 -5.61 8.01 2.22
C ILE A 45 -6.34 6.66 2.10
N LEU A 46 -6.04 5.88 1.05
CA LEU A 46 -6.46 4.48 0.99
C LEU A 46 -5.67 3.66 2.01
N PHE A 47 -6.35 3.21 3.06
CA PHE A 47 -5.73 2.54 4.20
C PHE A 47 -6.32 1.13 4.41
N SER A 48 -5.65 0.15 3.82
CA SER A 48 -6.02 -1.26 3.95
C SER A 48 -5.49 -1.90 5.25
N GLY A 49 -4.49 -1.30 5.90
CA GLY A 49 -3.73 -1.92 6.98
C GLY A 49 -2.61 -2.86 6.49
N GLY A 50 -2.34 -2.88 5.19
CA GLY A 50 -1.15 -3.53 4.63
C GLY A 50 0.10 -2.65 4.80
N LYS A 51 1.30 -3.27 4.77
CA LYS A 51 2.61 -2.64 5.03
C LYS A 51 2.81 -1.29 4.31
N ASP A 52 2.48 -1.19 3.03
CA ASP A 52 2.71 0.02 2.24
C ASP A 52 1.76 1.13 2.69
N SER A 53 0.50 0.79 2.98
CA SER A 53 -0.47 1.76 3.52
C SER A 53 -0.12 2.20 4.94
N ILE A 54 0.51 1.34 5.74
CA ILE A 54 1.03 1.65 7.07
C ILE A 54 2.20 2.64 6.98
N VAL A 55 3.18 2.37 6.11
CA VAL A 55 4.30 3.30 5.87
C VAL A 55 3.80 4.63 5.32
N MET A 56 2.87 4.60 4.36
CA MET A 56 2.25 5.80 3.81
C MET A 56 1.53 6.63 4.89
N LEU A 57 0.77 6.01 5.79
CA LEU A 57 0.14 6.70 6.92
C LEU A 57 1.17 7.28 7.90
N HIS A 58 2.23 6.52 8.22
CA HIS A 58 3.31 6.99 9.07
C HIS A 58 4.02 8.22 8.48
N LEU A 59 4.28 8.22 7.17
CA LEU A 59 4.86 9.37 6.47
C LEU A 59 3.90 10.58 6.47
N ALA A 60 2.59 10.37 6.33
CA ALA A 60 1.61 11.43 6.47
C ALA A 60 1.63 12.04 7.88
N LEU A 61 1.67 11.21 8.93
CA LEU A 61 1.80 11.67 10.32
C LEU A 61 3.06 12.51 10.51
N LYS A 62 4.21 12.07 9.98
CA LYS A 62 5.46 12.84 9.99
C LYS A 62 5.36 14.15 9.23
N ALA A 63 4.72 14.17 8.06
CA ALA A 63 4.64 15.34 7.19
C ALA A 63 3.97 16.55 7.88
N PHE A 64 3.02 16.29 8.77
CA PHE A 64 2.22 17.32 9.45
C PHE A 64 2.52 17.46 10.96
N ALA A 65 3.36 16.60 11.53
CA ALA A 65 3.77 16.72 12.93
C ALA A 65 4.31 18.13 13.25
N PRO A 66 3.94 18.72 14.41
CA PRO A 66 3.12 18.15 15.49
C PRO A 66 1.59 18.36 15.31
N ALA A 67 1.14 18.93 14.19
CA ALA A 67 -0.27 19.12 13.91
C ALA A 67 -0.95 17.79 13.50
N PRO A 68 -2.27 17.65 13.70
CA PRO A 68 -3.02 16.51 13.17
C PRO A 68 -2.92 16.43 11.64
N VAL A 69 -2.97 15.22 11.11
CA VAL A 69 -3.02 14.98 9.67
C VAL A 69 -4.34 15.54 9.12
N PRO A 70 -4.31 16.40 8.07
CA PRO A 70 -5.52 17.03 7.53
C PRO A 70 -6.31 16.12 6.57
N PHE A 71 -6.08 14.81 6.62
CA PHE A 71 -6.63 13.82 5.69
C PHE A 71 -7.53 12.84 6.42
N SER A 72 -8.59 12.38 5.77
CA SER A 72 -9.33 11.20 6.21
C SER A 72 -8.70 9.92 5.65
N LEU A 73 -9.13 8.78 6.16
CA LEU A 73 -8.79 7.46 5.64
C LEU A 73 -10.01 6.85 4.94
N LEU A 74 -9.77 6.04 3.91
CA LEU A 74 -10.77 5.23 3.23
C LEU A 74 -10.30 3.78 3.13
N HIS A 75 -11.16 2.86 3.55
CA HIS A 75 -10.96 1.42 3.42
C HIS A 75 -12.11 0.82 2.63
N VAL A 76 -11.81 -0.02 1.63
CA VAL A 76 -12.84 -0.80 0.92
C VAL A 76 -12.87 -2.19 1.55
N ASP A 77 -13.93 -2.48 2.30
CA ASP A 77 -14.07 -3.73 3.04
C ASP A 77 -14.80 -4.77 2.18
N THR A 78 -14.09 -5.82 1.78
CA THR A 78 -14.68 -6.90 1.00
C THR A 78 -15.48 -7.89 1.84
N GLY A 79 -15.26 -7.89 3.16
CA GLY A 79 -15.63 -8.97 4.07
C GLY A 79 -14.65 -10.16 4.01
N HIS A 80 -13.63 -10.14 3.15
CA HIS A 80 -12.63 -11.20 3.01
C HIS A 80 -11.26 -10.76 3.55
N ASN A 81 -11.19 -9.65 4.28
CA ASN A 81 -9.97 -9.12 4.87
C ASN A 81 -9.42 -10.02 5.99
N PHE A 82 -8.10 -10.01 6.18
CA PHE A 82 -7.48 -10.69 7.32
C PHE A 82 -7.86 -10.01 8.64
N PRO A 83 -8.36 -10.75 9.66
CA PRO A 83 -8.70 -10.18 10.95
C PRO A 83 -7.56 -9.41 11.61
N GLU A 84 -6.31 -9.90 11.50
CA GLU A 84 -5.11 -9.26 12.05
C GLU A 84 -4.88 -7.87 11.46
N VAL A 85 -5.20 -7.72 10.17
CA VAL A 85 -5.06 -6.44 9.46
C VAL A 85 -6.16 -5.47 9.87
N LEU A 86 -7.40 -5.95 10.04
CA LEU A 86 -8.51 -5.14 10.52
C LEU A 86 -8.29 -4.67 11.97
N GLU A 87 -7.81 -5.55 12.84
CA GLU A 87 -7.47 -5.20 14.22
C GLU A 87 -6.38 -4.14 14.28
N TYR A 88 -5.31 -4.29 13.51
CA TYR A 88 -4.25 -3.29 13.40
C TYR A 88 -4.80 -1.95 12.90
N ARG A 89 -5.63 -1.97 11.85
CA ARG A 89 -6.26 -0.78 11.26
C ARG A 89 -7.06 -0.03 12.33
N ASP A 90 -7.96 -0.72 13.00
CA ASP A 90 -8.89 -0.12 13.97
C ASP A 90 -8.15 0.45 15.18
N ARG A 91 -7.13 -0.27 15.67
CA ARG A 91 -6.24 0.23 16.72
C ARG A 91 -5.49 1.50 16.30
N THR A 92 -4.90 1.51 15.11
CA THR A 92 -4.12 2.66 14.59
C THR A 92 -5.00 3.89 14.40
N VAL A 93 -6.23 3.69 13.89
CA VAL A 93 -7.22 4.76 13.72
C VAL A 93 -7.58 5.36 15.08
N ALA A 94 -7.84 4.53 16.08
CA ALA A 94 -8.19 4.98 17.42
C ALA A 94 -7.02 5.71 18.12
N GLU A 95 -5.81 5.16 18.02
CA GLU A 95 -4.58 5.71 18.63
C GLU A 95 -4.29 7.13 18.15
N HIS A 96 -4.46 7.39 16.85
CA HIS A 96 -4.19 8.69 16.24
C HIS A 96 -5.44 9.59 16.09
N GLY A 97 -6.62 9.14 16.56
CA GLY A 97 -7.87 9.90 16.45
C GLY A 97 -8.28 10.22 15.00
N LEU A 98 -8.02 9.29 14.07
CA LEU A 98 -8.22 9.51 12.64
C LEU A 98 -9.67 9.24 12.23
N ARG A 99 -10.14 9.91 11.17
CA ARG A 99 -11.44 9.64 10.57
C ARG A 99 -11.33 8.56 9.50
N LEU A 100 -11.92 7.40 9.74
CA LEU A 100 -12.00 6.30 8.77
C LEU A 100 -13.37 6.23 8.10
N HIS A 101 -13.38 6.21 6.78
CA HIS A 101 -14.53 5.85 5.94
C HIS A 101 -14.39 4.38 5.52
N VAL A 102 -15.46 3.61 5.66
CA VAL A 102 -15.50 2.21 5.21
C VAL A 102 -16.54 2.07 4.11
N ALA A 103 -16.11 1.59 2.94
CA ALA A 103 -17.00 1.23 1.84
C ALA A 103 -17.14 -0.29 1.80
N SER A 104 -18.28 -0.81 2.24
CA SER A 104 -18.51 -2.26 2.37
C SER A 104 -19.01 -2.86 1.06
N VAL A 105 -18.27 -3.81 0.47
CA VAL A 105 -18.73 -4.60 -0.68
C VAL A 105 -20.00 -5.39 -0.33
N GLN A 106 -20.12 -5.86 0.92
CA GLN A 106 -21.29 -6.62 1.37
C GLN A 106 -22.58 -5.79 1.25
N GLU A 107 -22.55 -4.49 1.59
CA GLU A 107 -23.72 -3.61 1.48
C GLU A 107 -24.21 -3.48 0.03
N TYR A 108 -23.29 -3.47 -0.94
CA TYR A 108 -23.62 -3.43 -2.36
C TYR A 108 -24.21 -4.75 -2.86
N ILE A 109 -23.76 -5.87 -2.31
CA ILE A 109 -24.33 -7.20 -2.60
C ILE A 109 -25.74 -7.30 -2.01
N ASP A 110 -25.93 -6.86 -0.76
CA ASP A 110 -27.22 -6.93 -0.06
C ASP A 110 -28.29 -6.06 -0.73
N ARG A 111 -27.89 -4.92 -1.29
CA ARG A 111 -28.77 -4.05 -2.10
C ARG A 111 -29.07 -4.59 -3.50
N GLY A 112 -28.29 -5.57 -3.98
CA GLY A 112 -28.40 -6.15 -5.32
C GLY A 112 -27.69 -5.37 -6.43
N ASP A 113 -26.88 -4.37 -6.09
CA ASP A 113 -26.07 -3.59 -7.05
C ASP A 113 -24.86 -4.39 -7.54
N LEU A 114 -24.30 -5.24 -6.67
CA LEU A 114 -23.27 -6.21 -7.01
C LEU A 114 -23.77 -7.64 -6.76
N ARG A 115 -23.09 -8.62 -7.36
CA ARG A 115 -23.37 -10.04 -7.17
C ARG A 115 -22.10 -10.76 -6.78
N GLU A 116 -22.25 -11.76 -5.92
CA GLU A 116 -21.20 -12.73 -5.63
C GLU A 116 -20.67 -13.34 -6.93
N ARG A 117 -19.35 -13.53 -6.98
CA ARG A 117 -18.68 -14.10 -8.15
C ARG A 117 -18.70 -15.61 -8.06
N PRO A 118 -18.79 -16.35 -9.19
CA PRO A 118 -18.72 -17.81 -9.14
C PRO A 118 -17.40 -18.35 -8.56
N ASP A 119 -16.34 -17.55 -8.60
CA ASP A 119 -15.02 -17.88 -8.03
C ASP A 119 -14.91 -17.57 -6.52
N GLY A 120 -15.92 -16.94 -5.92
CA GLY A 120 -15.95 -16.55 -4.50
C GLY A 120 -14.94 -15.46 -4.14
N THR A 121 -14.30 -14.79 -5.10
CA THR A 121 -13.37 -13.69 -4.84
C THR A 121 -14.10 -12.35 -4.89
N ARG A 122 -13.79 -11.43 -3.97
CA ARG A 122 -14.41 -10.08 -3.94
C ARG A 122 -13.46 -8.96 -4.29
N ASN A 123 -12.15 -9.23 -4.42
CA ASN A 123 -11.17 -8.22 -4.80
C ASN A 123 -11.54 -7.42 -6.07
N PRO A 124 -12.07 -8.04 -7.16
CA PRO A 124 -12.53 -7.27 -8.32
C PRO A 124 -13.79 -6.43 -8.09
N LEU A 125 -14.57 -6.73 -7.05
CA LEU A 125 -15.81 -6.01 -6.72
C LEU A 125 -15.56 -4.69 -5.99
N GLN A 126 -14.32 -4.42 -5.58
CA GLN A 126 -13.94 -3.22 -4.83
C GLN A 126 -14.08 -1.91 -5.63
N THR A 127 -13.99 -1.97 -6.96
CA THR A 127 -13.98 -0.76 -7.81
C THR A 127 -15.24 0.08 -7.63
N VAL A 128 -16.42 -0.54 -7.67
CA VAL A 128 -17.69 0.20 -7.58
C VAL A 128 -17.83 0.91 -6.22
N PRO A 129 -17.68 0.23 -5.06
CA PRO A 129 -17.72 0.89 -3.76
C PRO A 129 -16.65 1.97 -3.59
N LEU A 130 -15.44 1.75 -4.11
CA LEU A 130 -14.36 2.76 -4.08
C LEU A 130 -14.77 4.04 -4.81
N THR A 131 -15.17 3.91 -6.08
CA THR A 131 -15.52 5.05 -6.94
C THR A 131 -16.75 5.81 -6.43
N ASP A 132 -17.74 5.09 -5.91
CA ASP A 132 -18.91 5.70 -5.27
C ASP A 132 -18.53 6.46 -4.00
N ALA A 133 -17.71 5.87 -3.12
CA ALA A 133 -17.25 6.54 -1.91
C ALA A 133 -16.47 7.83 -2.23
N ILE A 134 -15.62 7.82 -3.26
CA ILE A 134 -14.92 9.01 -3.76
C ILE A 134 -15.89 10.08 -4.20
N ARG A 135 -16.89 9.72 -5.00
CA ARG A 135 -17.92 10.65 -5.49
C ARG A 135 -18.76 11.23 -4.36
N GLU A 136 -19.24 10.38 -3.45
CA GLU A 136 -20.14 10.77 -2.36
C GLU A 136 -19.47 11.67 -1.33
N GLN A 137 -18.22 11.36 -0.96
CA GLN A 137 -17.44 12.19 -0.05
C GLN A 137 -16.78 13.38 -0.74
N ARG A 138 -16.81 13.40 -2.09
CA ARG A 138 -16.18 14.40 -2.96
C ARG A 138 -14.69 14.50 -2.72
N PHE A 139 -14.02 13.36 -2.60
CA PHE A 139 -12.56 13.34 -2.49
C PHE A 139 -11.94 13.77 -3.82
N ASP A 140 -11.05 14.75 -3.77
CA ASP A 140 -10.40 15.35 -4.94
C ASP A 140 -8.93 14.93 -5.08
N ALA A 141 -8.33 14.41 -4.00
CA ALA A 141 -7.09 13.66 -4.02
C ALA A 141 -7.23 12.34 -3.24
N VAL A 142 -6.69 11.26 -3.79
CA VAL A 142 -6.77 9.92 -3.19
C VAL A 142 -5.37 9.31 -3.18
N PHE A 143 -4.76 9.21 -2.00
CA PHE A 143 -3.44 8.62 -1.83
C PHE A 143 -3.52 7.09 -1.89
N GLY A 144 -2.66 6.48 -2.70
CA GLY A 144 -2.48 5.04 -2.79
C GLY A 144 -1.04 4.61 -2.53
N GLY A 145 -0.87 3.45 -1.89
CA GLY A 145 0.45 2.88 -1.58
C GLY A 145 1.12 2.13 -2.73
N GLY A 146 0.68 2.33 -3.98
CA GLY A 146 1.22 1.61 -5.13
C GLY A 146 2.66 2.03 -5.46
N ARG A 147 3.51 1.06 -5.79
CA ARG A 147 4.93 1.29 -6.12
C ARG A 147 5.26 0.77 -7.52
N ARG A 148 6.26 1.37 -8.16
CA ARG A 148 6.65 1.05 -9.55
C ARG A 148 7.30 -0.33 -9.68
N ASP A 149 7.94 -0.83 -8.62
CA ASP A 149 8.62 -2.13 -8.59
C ASP A 149 7.67 -3.32 -8.36
N GLU A 150 6.45 -3.08 -7.87
CA GLU A 150 5.48 -4.13 -7.53
C GLU A 150 5.10 -5.00 -8.73
N GLU A 151 4.88 -4.36 -9.89
CA GLU A 151 4.43 -5.02 -11.10
C GLU A 151 4.71 -4.18 -12.36
N LYS A 152 4.92 -4.85 -13.50
CA LYS A 152 5.24 -4.22 -14.79
C LYS A 152 4.27 -3.13 -15.22
N ALA A 153 2.96 -3.30 -15.01
CA ALA A 153 1.94 -2.32 -15.39
C ALA A 153 2.12 -0.97 -14.64
N ARG A 154 2.67 -1.01 -13.42
CA ARG A 154 2.94 0.18 -12.61
C ARG A 154 4.25 0.86 -12.93
N ALA A 155 5.14 0.26 -13.73
CA ALA A 155 6.46 0.83 -14.02
C ALA A 155 6.40 2.20 -14.72
N LYS A 156 5.28 2.50 -15.41
CA LYS A 156 5.03 3.77 -16.09
C LYS A 156 4.05 4.67 -15.32
N GLU A 157 3.70 4.30 -14.09
CA GLU A 157 2.78 5.07 -13.26
C GLU A 157 3.41 6.41 -12.84
N ARG A 158 2.59 7.45 -12.88
CA ARG A 158 2.95 8.79 -12.42
C ARG A 158 2.69 8.91 -10.93
N VAL A 159 3.35 9.85 -10.27
CA VAL A 159 3.02 10.18 -8.87
C VAL A 159 1.61 10.76 -8.80
N PHE A 160 1.24 11.66 -9.70
CA PHE A 160 -0.08 12.26 -9.86
C PHE A 160 -0.74 11.68 -11.11
N SER A 161 -1.73 10.81 -10.89
CA SER A 161 -2.54 10.22 -11.96
C SER A 161 -3.94 10.83 -11.97
N LEU A 162 -4.23 11.63 -12.99
CA LEU A 162 -5.52 12.30 -13.15
C LEU A 162 -6.61 11.28 -13.50
N ARG A 163 -7.77 11.42 -12.84
CA ARG A 163 -9.00 10.67 -13.11
C ARG A 163 -10.11 11.62 -13.52
N ASP A 164 -10.98 11.19 -14.42
CA ASP A 164 -12.16 11.97 -14.78
C ASP A 164 -13.28 11.85 -13.71
N ALA A 165 -14.44 12.46 -13.98
CA ALA A 165 -15.58 12.46 -13.07
C ALA A 165 -16.21 11.08 -12.83
N PHE A 166 -15.85 10.08 -13.64
CA PHE A 166 -16.28 8.68 -13.50
C PHE A 166 -15.16 7.80 -12.95
N SER A 167 -14.09 8.41 -12.41
CA SER A 167 -12.88 7.74 -11.93
C SER A 167 -12.05 7.05 -13.01
N GLN A 168 -12.32 7.32 -14.29
CA GLN A 168 -11.62 6.67 -15.39
C GLN A 168 -10.28 7.33 -15.69
N TRP A 169 -9.37 6.53 -16.24
CA TRP A 169 -8.05 6.98 -16.65
C TRP A 169 -7.99 7.31 -18.14
N ASP A 170 -7.49 8.50 -18.48
CA ASP A 170 -7.14 8.86 -19.86
C ASP A 170 -5.63 9.15 -19.98
N PRO A 171 -4.88 8.37 -20.78
CA PRO A 171 -3.45 8.60 -21.01
C PRO A 171 -3.14 9.99 -21.56
N ARG A 172 -4.02 10.57 -22.38
CA ARG A 172 -3.79 11.88 -23.04
C ARG A 172 -3.88 13.05 -22.06
N ARG A 173 -4.55 12.84 -20.94
CA ARG A 173 -4.76 13.86 -19.90
C ARG A 173 -3.67 13.87 -18.83
N GLN A 174 -2.80 12.87 -18.86
CA GLN A 174 -1.71 12.75 -17.88
C GLN A 174 -0.64 13.80 -18.14
N ARG A 175 -0.10 14.37 -17.07
CA ARG A 175 0.83 15.51 -17.14
C ARG A 175 2.28 15.05 -16.96
N PRO A 176 3.24 15.62 -17.70
CA PRO A 176 4.66 15.44 -17.39
C PRO A 176 4.96 15.89 -15.95
N GLU A 177 5.77 15.10 -15.24
CA GLU A 177 6.27 15.41 -13.90
C GLU A 177 7.74 15.77 -14.07
N LEU A 178 8.04 17.06 -14.07
CA LEU A 178 9.42 17.55 -14.21
C LEU A 178 9.90 17.97 -12.82
N TRP A 179 11.04 17.42 -12.38
CA TRP A 179 11.55 17.60 -11.01
C TRP A 179 10.51 17.14 -9.95
N GLN A 180 10.45 17.82 -8.80
CA GLN A 180 9.42 17.62 -7.78
C GLN A 180 8.28 18.66 -7.90
N LEU A 181 7.95 19.07 -9.12
CA LEU A 181 6.83 19.97 -9.42
C LEU A 181 5.65 19.14 -9.90
N TYR A 182 4.58 19.12 -9.12
CA TYR A 182 3.35 18.42 -9.45
C TYR A 182 2.29 19.43 -9.91
N ASN A 183 1.35 18.97 -10.72
CA ASN A 183 0.25 19.80 -11.19
C ASN A 183 -1.07 19.11 -10.85
N GLY A 184 -1.63 19.45 -9.69
CA GLY A 184 -2.85 18.88 -9.14
C GLY A 184 -4.15 19.46 -9.71
N ARG A 185 -4.08 20.48 -10.58
CA ARG A 185 -5.28 21.16 -11.12
C ARG A 185 -6.24 20.17 -11.78
N HIS A 186 -7.48 20.13 -11.34
CA HIS A 186 -8.51 19.23 -11.86
C HIS A 186 -9.84 19.99 -12.00
N ALA A 187 -10.75 19.51 -12.85
CA ALA A 187 -12.07 20.12 -12.98
C ALA A 187 -13.02 19.63 -11.87
N PRO A 188 -14.11 20.36 -11.56
CA PRO A 188 -15.11 19.88 -10.61
C PRO A 188 -15.62 18.48 -10.95
N GLY A 189 -15.62 17.59 -9.96
CA GLY A 189 -16.01 16.18 -10.09
C GLY A 189 -14.85 15.24 -10.45
N GLU A 190 -13.75 15.76 -10.98
CA GLU A 190 -12.51 15.01 -11.20
C GLU A 190 -11.70 14.89 -9.92
N HIS A 191 -10.76 13.96 -9.91
CA HIS A 191 -9.85 13.79 -8.79
C HIS A 191 -8.49 13.25 -9.25
N VAL A 192 -7.52 13.25 -8.36
CA VAL A 192 -6.17 12.77 -8.63
C VAL A 192 -5.84 11.59 -7.72
N ARG A 193 -5.32 10.51 -8.29
CA ARG A 193 -4.64 9.45 -7.54
C ARG A 193 -3.20 9.87 -7.29
N VAL A 194 -2.76 9.81 -6.04
CA VAL A 194 -1.42 10.25 -5.65
C VAL A 194 -0.66 9.07 -5.04
N PHE A 195 0.57 8.84 -5.48
CA PHE A 195 1.36 7.67 -5.06
C PHE A 195 2.70 8.10 -4.42
N PRO A 196 2.70 8.49 -3.12
CA PRO A 196 3.91 8.98 -2.44
C PRO A 196 5.05 7.95 -2.38
N LEU A 197 4.70 6.66 -2.47
CA LEU A 197 5.67 5.56 -2.41
C LEU A 197 6.18 5.11 -3.79
N SER A 198 5.84 5.80 -4.88
CA SER A 198 6.13 5.35 -6.26
C SER A 198 7.57 4.87 -6.50
N ASN A 199 8.55 5.55 -5.89
CA ASN A 199 9.98 5.27 -6.04
C ASN A 199 10.57 4.31 -5.00
N TRP A 200 9.76 3.87 -4.05
CA TRP A 200 10.19 2.94 -3.01
C TRP A 200 10.20 1.52 -3.57
N THR A 201 11.20 0.74 -3.20
CA THR A 201 11.19 -0.72 -3.43
C THR A 201 10.60 -1.45 -2.24
N GLU A 202 10.33 -2.75 -2.40
CA GLU A 202 9.87 -3.56 -1.26
C GLU A 202 10.91 -3.55 -0.14
N LEU A 203 12.20 -3.65 -0.48
CA LEU A 203 13.27 -3.63 0.50
C LEU A 203 13.33 -2.29 1.24
N ASP A 204 13.12 -1.16 0.55
CA ASP A 204 13.07 0.16 1.19
C ASP A 204 11.93 0.25 2.20
N VAL A 205 10.75 -0.27 1.87
CA VAL A 205 9.59 -0.31 2.77
C VAL A 205 9.93 -1.08 4.05
N TRP A 206 10.50 -2.27 3.95
CA TRP A 206 10.89 -3.06 5.13
C TRP A 206 12.01 -2.44 5.94
N GLN A 207 13.04 -1.91 5.29
CA GLN A 207 14.13 -1.21 5.97
C GLN A 207 13.64 0.03 6.71
N TYR A 208 12.69 0.76 6.12
CA TYR A 208 12.09 1.93 6.75
C TYR A 208 11.21 1.55 7.94
N ILE A 209 10.40 0.48 7.84
CA ILE A 209 9.66 -0.08 8.98
C ILE A 209 10.61 -0.41 10.13
N ALA A 210 11.77 -0.99 9.84
CA ALA A 210 12.78 -1.30 10.85
C ALA A 210 13.38 -0.05 11.49
N ARG A 211 13.81 0.89 10.65
CA ARG A 211 14.42 2.15 11.08
C ARG A 211 13.50 2.96 12.00
N GLU A 212 12.23 3.06 11.62
CA GLU A 212 11.22 3.84 12.35
C GLU A 212 10.48 3.02 13.42
N SER A 213 10.81 1.73 13.57
CA SER A 213 10.17 0.81 14.53
C SER A 213 8.64 0.79 14.39
N ILE A 214 8.16 0.76 13.15
CA ILE A 214 6.72 0.78 12.85
C ILE A 214 6.13 -0.60 13.14
N ALA A 215 5.08 -0.63 13.96
CA ALA A 215 4.36 -1.86 14.25
C ALA A 215 3.69 -2.41 12.97
N LEU A 216 3.60 -3.73 12.87
CA LEU A 216 2.92 -4.41 11.77
C LEU A 216 1.92 -5.45 12.31
N PRO A 217 0.87 -5.78 11.55
CA PRO A 217 0.06 -6.97 11.81
C PRO A 217 0.91 -8.24 11.84
N GLU A 218 0.61 -9.17 12.74
CA GLU A 218 1.41 -10.40 12.95
C GLU A 218 1.49 -11.29 11.70
N ILE A 219 0.51 -11.18 10.80
CA ILE A 219 0.41 -11.92 9.54
C ILE A 219 1.65 -11.80 8.64
N TYR A 220 2.41 -10.72 8.83
CA TYR A 220 3.63 -10.42 8.08
C TYR A 220 4.85 -11.23 8.52
N PHE A 221 4.81 -11.81 9.73
CA PHE A 221 5.84 -12.66 10.30
C PHE A 221 5.44 -14.13 10.22
N ALA A 222 6.43 -15.02 10.24
CA ALA A 222 6.19 -16.45 10.21
C ALA A 222 5.37 -16.93 11.41
N HIS A 223 4.30 -17.67 11.14
CA HIS A 223 3.41 -18.27 12.14
C HIS A 223 2.82 -19.56 11.59
N GLU A 224 2.37 -20.45 12.48
CA GLU A 224 1.65 -21.66 12.08
C GLU A 224 0.24 -21.31 11.63
N ARG A 225 -0.15 -21.73 10.44
CA ARG A 225 -1.48 -21.48 9.90
C ARG A 225 -2.01 -22.67 9.10
N PRO A 226 -3.29 -23.06 9.30
CA PRO A 226 -3.97 -23.98 8.41
C PRO A 226 -4.14 -23.37 7.02
N VAL A 227 -3.60 -24.03 6.00
CA VAL A 227 -3.68 -23.61 4.61
C VAL A 227 -4.05 -24.78 3.71
N PHE A 228 -4.67 -24.49 2.57
CA PHE A 228 -4.95 -25.48 1.53
C PHE A 228 -4.36 -25.00 0.20
N ARG A 229 -4.03 -25.95 -0.68
CA ARG A 229 -3.39 -25.62 -1.96
C ARG A 229 -4.41 -25.46 -3.07
N ARG A 230 -4.47 -24.29 -3.69
CA ARG A 230 -5.31 -24.03 -4.87
C ARG A 230 -4.52 -23.25 -5.92
N SER A 231 -4.55 -23.71 -7.16
CA SER A 231 -3.86 -23.04 -8.29
C SER A 231 -2.38 -22.70 -8.02
N GLY A 232 -1.70 -23.59 -7.29
CA GLY A 232 -0.28 -23.45 -6.96
C GLY A 232 0.04 -22.47 -5.81
N MET A 233 -0.95 -21.96 -5.09
CA MET A 233 -0.79 -21.09 -3.91
C MET A 233 -1.34 -21.75 -2.65
N TRP A 234 -0.76 -21.41 -1.50
CA TRP A 234 -1.31 -21.73 -0.19
C TRP A 234 -2.33 -20.67 0.22
N LEU A 235 -3.60 -21.04 0.34
CA LEU A 235 -4.67 -20.11 0.73
C LEU A 235 -5.18 -20.43 2.12
N THR A 236 -5.79 -19.43 2.76
CA THR A 236 -6.42 -19.58 4.08
C THR A 236 -7.92 -19.53 3.94
N ALA A 237 -8.58 -20.51 4.57
CA ALA A 237 -10.03 -20.54 4.61
C ALA A 237 -10.56 -19.34 5.41
N GLY A 238 -11.76 -18.88 5.06
CA GLY A 238 -12.49 -17.85 5.80
C GLY A 238 -13.99 -18.07 5.69
N GLU A 239 -14.77 -17.13 6.18
CA GLU A 239 -16.24 -17.22 6.13
C GLU A 239 -16.78 -17.26 4.70
N TRP A 240 -16.02 -16.74 3.75
CA TRP A 240 -16.32 -16.70 2.32
C TRP A 240 -16.12 -18.03 1.60
N GLY A 241 -15.44 -19.00 2.23
CA GLY A 241 -15.15 -20.28 1.63
C GLY A 241 -13.87 -20.92 2.15
N GLY A 242 -13.66 -22.15 1.73
CA GLY A 242 -12.56 -22.96 2.21
C GLY A 242 -12.10 -23.99 1.18
N PRO A 243 -11.35 -25.01 1.62
CA PRO A 243 -10.95 -26.12 0.76
C PRO A 243 -12.17 -26.85 0.18
N LYS A 244 -12.03 -27.36 -1.04
CA LYS A 244 -12.91 -28.39 -1.60
C LYS A 244 -12.58 -29.75 -0.99
N ASP A 245 -13.45 -30.74 -1.22
CA ASP A 245 -13.27 -32.11 -0.72
C ASP A 245 -11.92 -32.74 -1.14
N ASP A 246 -11.36 -32.31 -2.27
CA ASP A 246 -10.06 -32.77 -2.82
C ASP A 246 -8.86 -31.89 -2.44
N GLU A 247 -9.06 -30.83 -1.65
CA GLU A 247 -8.02 -29.90 -1.22
C GLU A 247 -7.71 -30.09 0.28
N PRO A 248 -6.77 -30.97 0.68
CA PRO A 248 -6.46 -31.19 2.08
C PRO A 248 -5.92 -29.91 2.74
N VAL A 249 -6.27 -29.73 4.01
CA VAL A 249 -5.73 -28.65 4.85
C VAL A 249 -4.47 -29.15 5.55
N GLU A 250 -3.41 -28.35 5.48
CA GLU A 250 -2.14 -28.58 6.17
C GLU A 250 -1.83 -27.39 7.08
N THR A 251 -1.40 -27.64 8.31
CA THR A 251 -0.79 -26.59 9.13
C THR A 251 0.65 -26.39 8.67
N ARG A 252 0.98 -25.16 8.28
CA ARG A 252 2.31 -24.81 7.77
C ARG A 252 2.85 -23.58 8.48
N LEU A 253 4.17 -23.50 8.61
CA LEU A 253 4.85 -22.29 9.06
C LEU A 253 4.97 -21.33 7.87
N VAL A 254 4.18 -20.27 7.89
CA VAL A 254 4.01 -19.37 6.74
C VAL A 254 3.96 -17.91 7.17
N ARG A 255 4.21 -17.01 6.22
CA ARG A 255 3.95 -15.56 6.34
C ARG A 255 3.29 -15.02 5.07
N TYR A 256 2.83 -13.78 5.13
CA TYR A 256 2.25 -13.09 3.98
C TYR A 256 3.10 -11.90 3.58
N ARG A 257 3.67 -11.97 2.37
CA ARG A 257 4.51 -10.90 1.81
C ARG A 257 3.66 -9.69 1.39
N THR A 258 2.52 -9.98 0.77
CA THR A 258 1.46 -9.02 0.43
C THR A 258 0.20 -9.39 1.20
N VAL A 259 -0.62 -8.42 1.58
CA VAL A 259 -1.93 -8.69 2.17
C VAL A 259 -3.02 -7.97 1.39
N GLY A 260 -4.04 -8.72 0.99
CA GLY A 260 -5.30 -8.25 0.40
C GLY A 260 -6.43 -9.13 0.93
N ASP A 261 -7.40 -9.49 0.08
CA ASP A 261 -8.41 -10.48 0.47
C ASP A 261 -7.77 -11.84 0.73
N MET A 262 -8.16 -12.50 1.82
CA MET A 262 -7.82 -13.89 2.14
C MET A 262 -8.15 -14.84 0.97
N SER A 263 -9.19 -14.52 0.19
CA SER A 263 -9.63 -15.31 -0.96
C SER A 263 -8.66 -15.37 -2.13
N CYS A 264 -7.72 -14.44 -2.22
CA CYS A 264 -6.76 -14.38 -3.33
C CYS A 264 -5.32 -14.08 -2.91
N THR A 265 -5.04 -14.07 -1.61
CA THR A 265 -3.70 -13.83 -1.06
C THR A 265 -3.05 -15.16 -0.65
N GLY A 266 -1.98 -15.53 -1.34
CA GLY A 266 -1.19 -16.72 -1.07
C GLY A 266 -0.19 -16.52 0.08
N ALA A 267 -0.17 -17.48 1.01
CA ALA A 267 0.85 -17.62 2.03
C ALA A 267 2.17 -18.14 1.42
N VAL A 268 3.28 -17.77 2.03
CA VAL A 268 4.63 -18.21 1.64
C VAL A 268 5.24 -18.99 2.80
N ASP A 269 5.78 -20.17 2.51
CA ASP A 269 6.57 -20.95 3.47
C ASP A 269 7.79 -20.12 3.92
N SER A 270 7.91 -19.85 5.21
CA SER A 270 8.94 -18.98 5.78
C SER A 270 9.10 -19.23 7.27
N ASP A 271 10.32 -19.09 7.79
CA ASP A 271 10.67 -19.12 9.21
C ASP A 271 10.99 -17.73 9.78
N ALA A 272 10.76 -16.66 9.00
CA ALA A 272 11.08 -15.29 9.37
C ALA A 272 10.10 -14.72 10.41
N THR A 273 10.38 -14.96 11.69
CA THR A 273 9.58 -14.49 12.84
C THR A 273 9.94 -13.07 13.31
N THR A 274 10.97 -12.45 12.73
CA THR A 274 11.44 -11.11 13.09
C THR A 274 11.63 -10.24 11.86
N LEU A 275 11.66 -8.93 12.05
CA LEU A 275 11.82 -7.97 10.97
C LEU A 275 13.16 -8.14 10.25
N ASP A 276 14.25 -8.37 10.99
CA ASP A 276 15.57 -8.61 10.42
C ASP A 276 15.60 -9.90 9.59
N ALA A 277 14.90 -10.95 10.04
CA ALA A 277 14.76 -12.19 9.28
C ALA A 277 13.97 -11.96 7.98
N VAL A 278 12.88 -11.18 8.03
CA VAL A 278 12.09 -10.83 6.84
C VAL A 278 12.93 -10.03 5.84
N ILE A 279 13.68 -9.03 6.31
CA ILE A 279 14.58 -8.23 5.46
C ILE A 279 15.64 -9.12 4.80
N THR A 280 16.24 -10.03 5.57
CA THR A 280 17.25 -10.98 5.06
C THR A 280 16.66 -11.90 3.99
N GLU A 281 15.46 -12.43 4.22
CA GLU A 281 14.75 -13.28 3.26
C GLU A 281 14.44 -12.53 1.96
N ILE A 282 13.96 -11.29 2.06
CA ILE A 282 13.60 -10.46 0.89
C ILE A 282 14.85 -10.07 0.10
N ALA A 283 15.93 -9.69 0.77
CA ALA A 283 17.20 -9.34 0.11
C ALA A 283 17.78 -10.51 -0.71
N ALA A 284 17.49 -11.76 -0.33
CA ALA A 284 17.92 -12.96 -1.04
C ALA A 284 16.95 -13.39 -2.18
N SER A 285 15.71 -12.88 -2.18
CA SER A 285 14.67 -13.29 -3.13
C SER A 285 14.87 -12.69 -4.52
N ARG A 286 14.53 -13.47 -5.56
CA ARG A 286 14.51 -13.02 -6.98
C ARG A 286 13.10 -12.89 -7.54
N LEU A 287 12.07 -13.14 -6.72
CA LEU A 287 10.68 -13.09 -7.13
C LEU A 287 10.09 -11.71 -6.82
N THR A 288 9.32 -11.17 -7.75
CA THR A 288 8.55 -9.93 -7.52
C THR A 288 7.53 -10.16 -6.40
N GLU A 289 7.23 -9.10 -5.65
CA GLU A 289 6.39 -9.18 -4.46
C GLU A 289 5.02 -9.77 -4.76
N ARG A 290 4.24 -9.11 -5.62
CA ARG A 290 2.85 -9.48 -5.93
C ARG A 290 2.74 -10.67 -6.88
N GLY A 291 3.65 -10.79 -7.85
CA GLY A 291 3.60 -11.87 -8.85
C GLY A 291 3.76 -13.28 -8.25
N ALA A 292 4.37 -13.39 -7.07
CA ALA A 292 4.52 -14.66 -6.35
C ALA A 292 3.31 -15.01 -5.46
N THR A 293 2.56 -14.02 -4.98
CA THR A 293 1.61 -14.19 -3.86
C THR A 293 0.17 -13.79 -4.15
N ARG A 294 -0.13 -13.11 -5.27
CA ARG A 294 -1.50 -12.71 -5.61
C ARG A 294 -2.06 -13.49 -6.80
N ALA A 295 -3.21 -14.13 -6.59
CA ALA A 295 -3.84 -14.95 -7.62
C ALA A 295 -4.37 -14.11 -8.80
N ASP A 296 -4.81 -12.88 -8.53
CA ASP A 296 -5.43 -12.00 -9.50
C ASP A 296 -4.44 -11.24 -10.39
N ASP A 297 -3.18 -11.09 -9.94
CA ASP A 297 -2.10 -10.47 -10.71
C ASP A 297 -1.42 -11.44 -11.71
N LYS A 298 -1.84 -12.72 -11.72
CA LYS A 298 -1.43 -13.68 -12.76
C LYS A 298 -2.19 -13.50 -14.08
N LEU A 299 -3.11 -12.54 -14.15
CA LEU A 299 -3.82 -12.16 -15.37
C LEU A 299 -2.91 -11.35 -16.31
N SER A 300 -3.23 -11.31 -17.61
CA SER A 300 -2.37 -10.68 -18.61
C SER A 300 -2.23 -9.16 -18.39
N GLU A 301 -1.15 -8.57 -18.92
CA GLU A 301 -0.85 -7.12 -18.84
C GLU A 301 -2.03 -6.24 -19.30
N ALA A 302 -2.81 -6.72 -20.28
CA ALA A 302 -4.03 -6.05 -20.75
C ALA A 302 -5.12 -5.93 -19.68
N ALA A 303 -5.29 -6.95 -18.83
CA ALA A 303 -6.32 -6.95 -17.79
C ALA A 303 -6.07 -5.89 -16.71
N MET A 304 -4.81 -5.52 -16.47
CA MET A 304 -4.45 -4.50 -15.47
C MET A 304 -4.62 -3.08 -16.00
N GLU A 305 -4.30 -2.83 -17.28
CA GLU A 305 -4.62 -1.57 -17.94
C GLU A 305 -6.13 -1.33 -18.01
N ASP A 306 -6.93 -2.38 -18.22
CA ASP A 306 -8.38 -2.29 -18.18
C ASP A 306 -8.89 -1.93 -16.77
N ARG A 307 -8.39 -2.58 -15.71
CA ARG A 307 -8.70 -2.20 -14.32
C ARG A 307 -8.33 -0.75 -14.00
N LYS A 308 -7.19 -0.26 -14.53
CA LYS A 308 -6.77 1.13 -14.39
C LYS A 308 -7.75 2.08 -15.06
N ARG A 309 -8.26 1.72 -16.25
CA ARG A 309 -9.27 2.49 -16.97
C ARG A 309 -10.61 2.49 -16.24
N GLU A 310 -10.95 1.40 -15.56
CA GLU A 310 -12.18 1.25 -14.76
C GLU A 310 -12.12 1.95 -13.38
N GLY A 311 -10.94 2.46 -12.98
CA GLY A 311 -10.78 3.24 -11.75
C GLY A 311 -10.37 2.43 -10.51
N TYR A 312 -9.94 1.16 -10.69
CA TYR A 312 -9.44 0.30 -9.61
C TYR A 312 -8.17 0.85 -8.94
N PHE A 313 -7.32 1.54 -9.71
CA PHE A 313 -6.09 2.19 -9.22
C PHE A 313 -6.24 3.70 -9.02
#